data_AF-A0A949Z8X6-F1
#
_entry.id   AF-A0A949Z8X6-F1
#
_cell.length_a   1.000
_cell.length_b   1.000
_cell.length_c   1.000
_cell.angle_alpha   90.00
_cell.angle_beta   90.00
_cell.angle_gamma   90.00
#
_symmetry.space_group_name_H-M   'P 1'
#
loop_
_entity.id
_entity.type
_entity.pdbx_description
1 polymer ?
#
loop_
_entity_poly.entity_id
_entity_poly.type
_entity_poly.pdbx_seq_one_letter_code
_entity_poly.pdbx_strand_id
1 'polypeptide(L)'
;VGCFMRTPNGRYPQYHTSADDLTLVSASSLGESLLQLLRVIQVFEENRRYLNLNPKCEPQLGRRGLYRQMGGIKDAGAREMAILWVLNLSDGQHDLLDIAIRSGLPFEQVSGVVDALKEAELLLSTE
;
A
#
# COMPACT_ATOMS: atom_id res chain seq x y z
N VAL A 1 -12.59 16.88 7.74
CA VAL A 1 -12.25 16.21 9.02
C VAL A 1 -13.00 14.89 9.06
N GLY A 2 -12.31 13.77 9.31
CA GLY A 2 -12.89 12.42 9.38
C GLY A 2 -12.79 11.82 10.78
N CYS A 3 -13.52 10.73 11.05
CA CYS A 3 -13.45 9.99 12.31
C CYS A 3 -13.50 8.48 12.03
N PHE A 4 -12.52 7.74 12.55
CA PHE A 4 -12.45 6.28 12.46
C PHE A 4 -12.99 5.68 13.76
N MET A 5 -13.99 4.80 13.64
CA MET A 5 -14.66 4.14 14.76
C MET A 5 -14.98 2.70 14.39
N ARG A 6 -15.10 1.80 15.39
CA ARG A 6 -15.71 0.48 15.20
C ARG A 6 -17.22 0.60 15.16
N THR A 7 -17.85 0.75 16.33
CA THR A 7 -19.27 1.06 16.46
C THR A 7 -19.43 2.54 16.78
N PRO A 8 -20.13 3.33 15.96
CA PRO A 8 -20.27 4.76 16.22
C PRO A 8 -21.02 5.08 17.51
N ASN A 9 -20.80 6.30 18.02
CA ASN A 9 -21.54 6.84 19.17
C ASN A 9 -23.06 6.71 18.96
N GLY A 10 -23.79 6.26 19.99
CA GLY A 10 -25.24 6.04 19.93
C GLY A 10 -25.68 4.86 19.05
N ARG A 11 -24.76 4.00 18.59
CA ARG A 11 -25.05 2.79 17.79
C ARG A 11 -24.86 1.47 18.54
N TYR A 12 -24.65 1.51 19.85
CA TYR A 12 -24.65 0.33 20.72
C TYR A 12 -25.51 0.57 21.97
N PRO A 13 -26.20 -0.46 22.51
CA PRO A 13 -27.19 -0.29 23.59
C PRO A 13 -26.65 0.33 24.88
N GLN A 14 -25.38 0.11 25.19
CA GLN A 14 -24.75 0.51 26.44
C GLN A 14 -24.22 1.96 26.41
N TYR A 15 -24.23 2.62 25.24
CA TYR A 15 -23.72 3.98 25.07
C TYR A 15 -24.33 4.96 26.09
N HIS A 16 -23.49 5.76 26.74
CA HIS A 16 -23.90 6.72 27.79
C HIS A 16 -24.59 6.10 29.02
N THR A 17 -24.31 4.82 29.31
CA THR A 17 -24.76 4.15 30.53
C THR A 17 -23.57 3.55 31.28
N SER A 18 -23.76 3.15 32.54
CA SER A 18 -22.73 2.44 33.31
C SER A 18 -22.41 1.04 32.77
N ALA A 19 -23.20 0.52 31.81
CA ALA A 19 -22.94 -0.75 31.15
C ALA A 19 -21.89 -0.64 30.03
N ASP A 20 -21.39 0.58 29.73
CA ASP A 20 -20.24 0.79 28.85
C ASP A 20 -18.94 0.56 29.64
N ASP A 21 -18.65 -0.72 29.90
CA ASP A 21 -17.56 -1.16 30.77
C ASP A 21 -16.54 -2.08 30.05
N LEU A 22 -15.57 -2.61 30.80
CA LEU A 22 -14.51 -3.45 30.24
C LEU A 22 -15.00 -4.77 29.63
N THR A 23 -16.24 -5.18 29.88
CA THR A 23 -16.81 -6.39 29.26
C THR A 23 -17.10 -6.20 27.77
N LEU A 24 -17.30 -4.96 27.32
CA LEU A 24 -17.45 -4.62 25.90
C LEU A 24 -16.11 -4.49 25.17
N VAL A 25 -15.00 -4.33 25.91
CA VAL A 25 -13.68 -4.08 25.34
C VAL A 25 -12.97 -5.40 25.05
N SER A 26 -12.54 -5.58 23.79
CA SER A 26 -11.74 -6.72 23.37
C SER A 26 -10.34 -6.29 22.95
N ALA A 27 -9.32 -6.97 23.47
CA ALA A 27 -7.92 -6.77 23.09
C ALA A 27 -7.70 -6.98 21.58
N SER A 28 -8.37 -7.96 20.95
CA SER A 28 -8.25 -8.19 19.51
C SER A 28 -8.85 -7.03 18.71
N SER A 29 -10.00 -6.51 19.14
CA SER A 29 -10.65 -5.37 18.49
C SER A 29 -9.84 -4.08 18.60
N LEU A 30 -9.17 -3.86 19.74
CA LEU A 30 -8.23 -2.76 19.92
C LEU A 30 -7.01 -2.91 18.99
N GLY A 31 -6.41 -4.11 18.97
CA GLY A 31 -5.27 -4.40 18.11
C GLY A 31 -5.58 -4.22 16.62
N GLU A 32 -6.71 -4.73 16.14
CA GLU A 32 -7.18 -4.52 14.77
C GLU A 32 -7.32 -3.04 14.43
N SER A 33 -7.96 -2.26 15.32
CA SER A 33 -8.19 -0.83 15.09
C SER A 33 -6.88 -0.06 15.02
N LEU A 34 -5.92 -0.39 15.89
CA LEU A 34 -4.58 0.17 15.87
C LEU A 34 -3.85 -0.18 14.55
N LEU A 35 -3.89 -1.43 14.13
CA LEU A 35 -3.26 -1.87 12.88
C LEU A 35 -3.85 -1.14 11.66
N GLN A 36 -5.16 -0.93 11.61
CA GLN A 36 -5.81 -0.15 10.55
C GLN A 36 -5.35 1.31 10.54
N LEU A 37 -5.26 1.94 11.71
CA LEU A 37 -4.75 3.31 11.82
C LEU A 37 -3.29 3.42 11.40
N LEU A 38 -2.44 2.47 11.80
CA LEU A 38 -1.04 2.41 11.37
C LEU A 38 -0.92 2.24 9.86
N ARG A 39 -1.77 1.42 9.24
CA ARG A 39 -1.80 1.24 7.79
C ARG A 39 -2.23 2.52 7.05
N VAL A 40 -3.19 3.26 7.60
CA VAL A 40 -3.57 4.59 7.07
C VAL A 40 -2.39 5.56 7.16
N ILE A 41 -1.70 5.61 8.30
CA ILE A 41 -0.50 6.44 8.48
C ILE A 41 0.59 6.04 7.48
N GLN A 42 0.83 4.73 7.31
CA GLN A 42 1.80 4.23 6.34
C GLN A 42 1.50 4.72 4.92
N VAL A 43 0.23 4.65 4.49
CA VAL A 43 -0.19 5.20 3.19
C VAL A 43 0.15 6.68 3.10
N PHE A 44 -0.11 7.49 4.13
CA PHE A 44 0.25 8.92 4.10
C PHE A 44 1.76 9.17 4.01
N GLU A 45 2.59 8.39 4.70
CA GLU A 45 4.05 8.56 4.72
C GLU A 45 4.73 8.11 3.42
N GLU A 46 4.20 7.04 2.82
CA GLU A 46 4.78 6.40 1.64
C GLU A 46 4.15 6.85 0.33
N ASN A 47 2.93 7.42 0.33
CA ASN A 47 2.23 7.78 -0.89
C ASN A 47 2.90 8.99 -1.57
N ARG A 48 3.72 8.67 -2.57
CA ARG A 48 4.51 9.65 -3.33
C ARG A 48 4.30 9.45 -4.82
N ARG A 49 4.71 10.46 -5.58
CA ARG A 49 4.76 10.42 -7.03
C ARG A 49 6.18 10.13 -7.47
N TYR A 50 6.28 9.40 -8.57
CA TYR A 50 7.54 8.99 -9.15
C TYR A 50 7.53 9.22 -10.65
N LEU A 51 8.72 9.39 -11.21
CA LEU A 51 8.95 9.46 -12.65
C LEU A 51 9.73 8.22 -13.10
N ASN A 52 9.17 7.49 -14.06
CA ASN A 52 9.84 6.39 -14.75
C ASN A 52 10.92 6.95 -15.68
N LEU A 53 12.16 6.54 -15.44
CA LEU A 53 13.34 6.96 -16.19
C LEU A 53 13.52 6.18 -17.51
N ASN A 54 12.76 5.11 -17.72
CA ASN A 54 12.72 4.35 -18.96
C ASN A 54 11.27 4.12 -19.43
N PRO A 55 10.56 5.18 -19.88
CA PRO A 55 9.13 5.12 -20.18
C PRO A 55 8.81 4.51 -21.56
N LYS A 56 9.81 4.34 -22.43
CA LYS A 56 9.62 3.79 -23.78
C LYS A 56 9.69 2.26 -23.72
N CYS A 57 8.52 1.63 -23.70
CA CYS A 57 8.34 0.18 -23.52
C CYS A 57 8.81 -0.31 -22.14
N GLU A 58 8.74 -1.62 -21.92
CA GLU A 58 9.19 -2.23 -20.68
C GLU A 58 10.72 -2.40 -20.64
N PRO A 59 11.41 -2.04 -19.54
CA PRO A 59 12.83 -2.35 -19.34
C PRO A 59 13.10 -3.85 -19.30
N GLN A 60 14.33 -4.27 -19.62
CA GLN A 60 14.76 -5.66 -19.44
C GLN A 60 15.01 -5.98 -17.95
N LEU A 61 13.93 -6.25 -17.20
CA LEU A 61 13.93 -6.41 -15.74
C LEU A 61 14.83 -7.57 -15.24
N GLY A 62 14.95 -8.65 -16.00
CA GLY A 62 15.75 -9.82 -15.61
C GLY A 62 17.26 -9.54 -15.44
N ARG A 63 17.82 -8.58 -16.18
CA ARG A 63 19.23 -8.15 -16.02
C ARG A 63 19.44 -7.28 -14.77
N ARG A 64 18.36 -6.75 -14.21
CA ARG A 64 18.36 -5.87 -13.03
C ARG A 64 17.97 -6.61 -11.75
N GLY A 65 17.77 -7.94 -11.80
CA GLY A 65 17.33 -8.75 -10.66
C GLY A 65 15.88 -8.49 -10.22
N LEU A 66 15.11 -7.73 -11.00
CA LEU A 66 13.73 -7.32 -10.71
C LEU A 66 12.69 -8.31 -11.23
N TYR A 67 13.13 -9.31 -11.99
CA TYR A 67 12.29 -10.34 -12.58
C TYR A 67 12.89 -11.70 -12.30
N ARG A 68 12.06 -12.72 -12.12
CA ARG A 68 12.57 -14.07 -11.92
C ARG A 68 13.37 -14.54 -13.14
N GLN A 69 14.47 -15.22 -12.84
CA GLN A 69 15.21 -16.00 -13.84
C GLN A 69 14.70 -17.45 -13.95
N MET A 70 14.01 -17.97 -12.92
CA MET A 70 13.41 -19.32 -12.92
C MET A 70 12.04 -19.33 -12.21
N GLY A 71 11.11 -20.16 -12.69
CA GLY A 71 9.75 -20.31 -12.13
C GLY A 71 9.73 -21.10 -10.81
N GLY A 72 8.66 -20.92 -10.00
CA GLY A 72 8.34 -21.82 -8.87
C GLY A 72 8.31 -21.20 -7.46
N ILE A 73 8.74 -19.95 -7.26
CA ILE A 73 8.57 -19.29 -5.96
C ILE A 73 7.07 -18.88 -5.81
N LYS A 74 6.46 -19.00 -4.63
CA LYS A 74 5.11 -18.44 -4.39
C LYS A 74 5.20 -16.90 -4.35
N ASP A 75 4.16 -16.19 -4.81
CA ASP A 75 4.01 -14.71 -4.79
C ASP A 75 4.80 -13.78 -5.73
N ALA A 76 5.86 -14.16 -6.44
CA ALA A 76 6.50 -13.16 -7.32
C ALA A 76 5.70 -12.82 -8.58
N GLY A 77 4.65 -13.55 -8.93
CA GLY A 77 3.70 -13.06 -9.93
C GLY A 77 3.07 -11.73 -9.49
N ALA A 78 2.75 -11.60 -8.20
CA ALA A 78 2.19 -10.36 -7.64
C ALA A 78 3.26 -9.25 -7.58
N ARG A 79 4.49 -9.58 -7.18
CA ARG A 79 5.60 -8.60 -7.15
C ARG A 79 5.97 -8.09 -8.54
N GLU A 80 6.10 -8.98 -9.52
CA GLU A 80 6.38 -8.62 -10.92
C GLU A 80 5.26 -7.74 -11.47
N MET A 81 3.99 -8.09 -11.20
CA MET A 81 2.85 -7.26 -11.58
C MET A 81 2.89 -5.88 -10.93
N ALA A 82 3.23 -5.78 -9.64
CA ALA A 82 3.39 -4.50 -8.96
C ALA A 82 4.49 -3.64 -9.62
N ILE A 83 5.64 -4.24 -9.98
CA ILE A 83 6.70 -3.55 -10.72
C ILE A 83 6.17 -2.96 -12.03
N LEU A 84 5.45 -3.76 -12.82
CA LEU A 84 4.91 -3.31 -14.10
C LEU A 84 3.92 -2.17 -13.93
N TRP A 85 3.03 -2.24 -12.95
CA TRP A 85 2.07 -1.18 -12.64
C TRP A 85 2.75 0.11 -12.20
N VAL A 86 3.75 0.01 -11.31
CA VAL A 86 4.50 1.17 -10.85
C VAL A 86 5.24 1.83 -12.02
N LEU A 87 5.94 1.06 -12.86
CA LEU A 87 6.62 1.61 -14.04
C LEU A 87 5.66 2.24 -15.05
N ASN A 88 4.50 1.62 -15.28
CA ASN A 88 3.52 2.08 -16.25
C ASN A 88 2.90 3.43 -15.86
N LEU A 89 2.66 3.67 -14.57
CA LEU A 89 1.94 4.86 -14.09
C LEU A 89 2.82 5.86 -13.31
N SER A 90 4.11 5.60 -13.16
CA SER A 90 5.06 6.59 -12.63
C SER A 90 5.37 7.66 -13.70
N ASP A 91 4.41 8.52 -13.99
CA ASP A 91 4.49 9.63 -14.96
C ASP A 91 4.62 11.01 -14.28
N GLY A 92 4.82 11.03 -12.97
CA GLY A 92 4.83 12.23 -12.13
C GLY A 92 3.45 12.81 -11.85
N GLN A 93 2.37 12.23 -12.38
CA GLN A 93 0.99 12.67 -12.15
C GLN A 93 0.23 11.74 -11.22
N HIS A 94 0.46 10.43 -11.32
CA HIS A 94 -0.16 9.44 -10.44
C HIS A 94 0.72 9.16 -9.23
N ASP A 95 0.12 9.13 -8.05
CA ASP A 95 0.79 8.69 -6.83
C ASP A 95 0.66 7.16 -6.63
N LEU A 96 1.38 6.59 -5.67
CA LEU A 96 1.32 5.15 -5.42
C LEU A 96 -0.09 4.66 -5.06
N LEU A 97 -0.90 5.50 -4.42
CA LEU A 97 -2.27 5.16 -4.07
C LEU A 97 -3.16 5.08 -5.32
N ASP A 98 -3.01 5.99 -6.27
CA ASP A 98 -3.67 5.93 -7.59
C ASP A 98 -3.33 4.62 -8.31
N ILE A 99 -2.04 4.22 -8.25
CA ILE A 99 -1.55 2.97 -8.87
C ILE A 99 -2.16 1.75 -8.18
N ALA A 100 -2.20 1.73 -6.85
CA ALA A 100 -2.84 0.67 -6.08
C ALA A 100 -4.33 0.53 -6.41
N ILE A 101 -5.07 1.64 -6.47
CA ILE A 101 -6.50 1.65 -6.82
C ILE A 101 -6.72 1.13 -8.24
N ARG A 102 -5.93 1.60 -9.22
CA ARG A 102 -6.09 1.20 -10.63
C ARG A 102 -5.71 -0.26 -10.90
N SER A 103 -4.68 -0.76 -10.22
CA SER A 103 -4.20 -2.13 -10.38
C SER A 103 -5.03 -3.15 -9.59
N GLY A 104 -5.75 -2.71 -8.55
CA GLY A 104 -6.41 -3.59 -7.59
C GLY A 104 -5.44 -4.30 -6.64
N LEU A 105 -4.16 -3.89 -6.62
CA LEU A 105 -3.15 -4.45 -5.73
C LEU A 105 -3.17 -3.78 -4.35
N PRO A 106 -2.83 -4.50 -3.27
CA PRO A 106 -2.61 -3.90 -1.96
C PRO A 106 -1.53 -2.82 -2.04
N PHE A 107 -1.73 -1.69 -1.35
CA PHE A 107 -0.79 -0.58 -1.34
C PHE A 107 0.63 -1.01 -0.98
N GLU A 108 0.82 -1.93 -0.02
CA GLU A 108 2.14 -2.41 0.40
C GLU A 108 2.87 -3.19 -0.70
N GLN A 109 2.13 -3.82 -1.62
CA GLN A 109 2.76 -4.47 -2.78
C GLN A 109 3.25 -3.43 -3.79
N VAL A 110 2.52 -2.32 -3.92
CA VAL A 110 2.88 -1.20 -4.80
C VAL A 110 4.04 -0.40 -4.21
N SER A 111 3.98 0.00 -2.94
CA SER A 111 5.06 0.73 -2.28
C SER A 111 6.30 -0.15 -2.07
N GLY A 112 6.13 -1.44 -1.80
CA GLY A 112 7.22 -2.38 -1.54
C GLY A 112 8.16 -2.66 -2.71
N VAL A 113 7.83 -2.23 -3.95
CA VAL A 113 8.72 -2.37 -5.12
C VAL A 113 9.49 -1.11 -5.46
N VAL A 114 9.16 0.03 -4.83
CA VAL A 114 9.71 1.35 -5.17
C VAL A 114 11.21 1.41 -4.94
N ASP A 115 11.69 0.95 -3.77
CA ASP A 115 13.13 1.01 -3.46
C ASP A 115 13.95 0.15 -4.43
N ALA A 116 13.46 -1.05 -4.76
CA ALA A 116 14.12 -1.91 -5.74
C ALA A 116 14.17 -1.25 -7.14
N LEU A 117 13.13 -0.51 -7.54
CA LEU A 117 13.11 0.21 -8.81
C LEU A 117 14.01 1.46 -8.80
N LYS A 118 14.15 2.13 -7.66
CA LYS A 118 15.11 3.25 -7.48
C LYS A 118 16.55 2.77 -7.51
N GLU A 119 16.86 1.69 -6.79
CA GLU A 119 18.18 1.03 -6.80
C GLU A 119 18.56 0.57 -8.21
N ALA A 120 17.58 0.12 -8.99
CA ALA A 120 17.76 -0.25 -10.38
C ALA A 120 17.77 0.93 -11.35
N GLU A 121 17.79 2.18 -10.88
CA GLU A 121 17.80 3.41 -11.69
C GLU A 121 16.62 3.50 -12.69
N LEU A 122 15.44 3.00 -12.29
CA LEU A 122 14.21 3.06 -13.10
C LEU A 122 13.21 4.09 -12.60
N LEU A 123 13.32 4.55 -11.34
CA LEU A 123 12.43 5.54 -10.75
C LEU A 123 13.20 6.68 -10.10
N LEU A 124 12.63 7.88 -10.19
CA LEU A 124 13.04 9.06 -9.45
C LEU A 124 11.85 9.62 -8.67
N SER A 125 12.04 10.00 -7.41
CA SER A 125 11.01 10.73 -6.65
C SER A 125 10.78 12.10 -7.26
N THR A 126 9.52 12.50 -7.42
CA THR A 126 9.18 13.89 -7.76
C THR A 126 8.95 14.71 -6.48
N GLU A 127 9.08 16.03 -6.59
CA GLU A 127 8.67 16.96 -5.53
C GLU A 127 7.15 16.95 -5.30
#